data_AF-A0A062VCF6-F1
#
_entry.id   AF-A0A062VCF6-F1
#
_cell.length_a   1.000
_cell.length_b   1.000
_cell.length_c   1.000
_cell.angle_alpha   90.00
_cell.angle_beta   90.00
_cell.angle_gamma   90.00
#
_symmetry.space_group_name_H-M   'P 1'
#
loop_
_entity.id
_entity.type
_entity.pdbx_description
1 polymer ?
#
loop_
_entity_poly.entity_id
_entity_poly.type
_entity_poly.pdbx_seq_one_letter_code
_entity_poly.pdbx_strand_id
1 'polypeptide(L)'
;MDMESVIVPTVLFLSPALIVWIVSHFNARKRNTVHETLRLAIEKGQALSPEMMDKMSLLTDPVRADLRRGVLFLAFGAAFAVLAGLIGSEEADALTPMLGVACFPIFIGIAYIGLWAFGRDKTPAE
;
A
#
# COMPACT_ATOMS: atom_id res chain seq x y z
N MET A 1 -27.59 17.09 18.89
CA MET A 1 -26.84 16.21 17.97
C MET A 1 -27.38 14.82 18.21
N ASP A 2 -28.05 14.26 17.21
CA ASP A 2 -28.55 12.90 17.26
C ASP A 2 -27.36 11.94 17.25
N MET A 3 -27.46 10.85 18.00
CA MET A 3 -26.38 9.86 18.11
C MET A 3 -25.94 9.34 16.72
N GLU A 4 -26.88 9.24 15.79
CA GLU A 4 -26.66 8.77 14.41
C GLU A 4 -25.72 9.69 13.60
N SER A 5 -25.83 11.02 13.76
CA SER A 5 -25.01 11.96 12.99
C SER A 5 -23.54 11.96 13.41
N VAL A 6 -23.23 11.45 14.59
CA VAL A 6 -21.85 11.23 15.06
C VAL A 6 -21.36 9.82 14.68
N ILE A 7 -22.19 8.80 14.88
CA ILE A 7 -21.79 7.41 14.67
C ILE A 7 -21.50 7.13 13.19
N VAL A 8 -22.32 7.60 12.26
CA VAL A 8 -22.16 7.27 10.82
C VAL A 8 -20.82 7.73 10.25
N PRO A 9 -20.41 9.01 10.39
CA PRO A 9 -19.09 9.44 9.93
C PRO A 9 -17.96 8.74 10.69
N THR A 10 -18.12 8.56 12.00
CA THR A 10 -17.09 7.94 12.85
C THR A 10 -16.77 6.52 12.39
N VAL A 11 -17.79 5.70 12.13
CA VAL A 11 -17.61 4.33 11.62
C VAL A 11 -17.03 4.32 10.21
N LEU A 12 -17.51 5.23 9.33
CA LEU A 12 -17.00 5.36 7.97
C LEU A 12 -15.50 5.63 7.94
N PHE A 13 -14.99 6.55 8.79
CA PHE A 13 -13.57 6.88 8.84
C PHE A 13 -12.73 5.89 9.67
N LEU A 14 -13.28 5.30 10.74
CA LEU A 14 -12.56 4.30 11.55
C LEU A 14 -12.35 2.98 10.81
N SER A 15 -13.30 2.56 9.96
CA SER A 15 -13.22 1.26 9.28
C SER A 15 -11.97 1.10 8.39
N PRO A 16 -11.61 2.03 7.47
CA PRO A 16 -10.37 1.90 6.71
C PRO A 16 -9.12 2.01 7.58
N ALA A 17 -9.14 2.85 8.62
CA ALA A 17 -8.02 2.96 9.55
C ALA A 17 -7.75 1.64 10.30
N LEU A 18 -8.82 0.96 10.74
CA LEU A 18 -8.75 -0.36 11.38
C LEU A 18 -8.23 -1.43 10.40
N ILE A 19 -8.72 -1.43 9.15
CA ILE A 19 -8.25 -2.38 8.12
C ILE A 19 -6.75 -2.19 7.88
N VAL A 20 -6.29 -0.95 7.70
CA VAL A 20 -4.86 -0.63 7.53
C VAL A 20 -4.05 -1.08 8.74
N TRP A 21 -4.54 -0.82 9.95
CA TRP A 21 -3.88 -1.25 11.19
C TRP A 21 -3.75 -2.77 11.29
N ILE A 22 -4.82 -3.52 11.03
CA ILE A 22 -4.83 -4.99 11.03
C ILE A 22 -3.82 -5.52 10.00
N VAL A 23 -3.93 -5.08 8.75
CA VAL A 23 -3.03 -5.54 7.67
C VAL A 23 -1.57 -5.22 7.99
N SER A 24 -1.30 -4.02 8.50
CA SER A 24 0.04 -3.60 8.92
C SER A 24 0.58 -4.48 10.04
N HIS A 25 -0.22 -4.73 11.08
CA HIS A 25 0.15 -5.57 12.22
C HIS A 25 0.52 -7.00 11.78
N PHE A 26 -0.31 -7.63 10.94
CA PHE A 26 -0.03 -8.99 10.45
C PHE A 26 1.16 -9.03 9.49
N ASN A 27 1.38 -8.01 8.66
CA ASN A 27 2.56 -7.95 7.80
C ASN A 27 3.85 -7.75 8.59
N ALA A 28 3.84 -6.93 9.64
CA ALA A 28 4.97 -6.77 10.55
C ALA A 28 5.32 -8.10 11.24
N ARG A 29 4.31 -8.83 11.73
CA ARG A 29 4.50 -10.14 12.35
C ARG A 29 5.10 -11.16 11.37
N LYS A 30 4.60 -11.24 10.13
CA LYS A 30 5.14 -12.13 9.09
C LYS A 30 6.63 -11.88 8.83
N ARG A 31 7.03 -10.61 8.69
CA ARG A 31 8.45 -10.24 8.48
C ARG A 31 9.33 -10.68 9.63
N ASN A 32 8.89 -10.45 10.86
CA ASN A 32 9.64 -10.85 12.05
C ASN A 32 9.82 -12.39 12.12
N THR A 33 8.78 -13.16 11.80
CA THR A 33 8.88 -14.64 11.79
C THR A 33 9.88 -15.16 10.76
N VAL A 34 9.99 -14.53 9.59
CA VAL A 34 11.01 -14.90 8.58
C VAL A 34 12.43 -14.64 9.12
N HIS A 35 12.67 -13.47 9.72
CA HIS A 35 13.97 -13.15 10.31
C HIS A 35 14.35 -14.08 11.47
N GLU A 36 13.38 -14.45 12.31
CA GLU A 36 13.59 -15.38 13.43
C GLU A 36 13.92 -16.79 12.94
N THR A 37 13.22 -17.27 11.91
CA THR A 37 13.52 -18.58 11.29
C THR A 37 14.92 -18.60 10.67
N LEU A 38 15.32 -17.51 10.02
CA LEU A 38 16.65 -17.38 9.42
C LEU A 38 17.74 -17.39 10.50
N ARG A 39 17.54 -16.64 11.58
CA ARG A 39 18.45 -16.60 12.73
C ARG A 39 18.59 -18.00 13.35
N LEU A 40 17.50 -18.72 13.52
CA LEU A 40 17.50 -20.09 14.04
C LEU A 40 18.24 -21.07 13.11
N ALA A 41 18.10 -20.90 11.79
CA ALA A 41 18.83 -21.72 10.81
C ALA A 41 20.35 -21.47 10.87
N ILE A 42 20.76 -20.20 11.02
CA ILE A 42 22.17 -19.81 11.20
C ILE A 42 22.73 -20.36 12.51
N GLU A 43 22.01 -20.21 13.62
CA GLU A 43 22.42 -20.73 14.94
C GLU A 43 22.58 -22.26 14.96
N LYS A 44 21.79 -22.98 14.14
CA LYS A 44 21.90 -24.44 13.96
C LYS A 44 22.99 -24.87 12.96
N GLY A 45 23.75 -23.92 12.40
CA GLY A 45 24.83 -24.19 11.45
C GLY A 45 24.35 -24.72 10.11
N GLN A 46 23.10 -24.48 9.70
CA GLN A 46 22.67 -24.82 8.34
C GLN A 46 23.40 -23.95 7.33
N ALA A 47 24.00 -24.59 6.32
CA ALA A 47 24.50 -23.90 5.14
C ALA A 47 23.31 -23.32 4.38
N LEU A 48 23.14 -21.99 4.44
CA LEU A 48 22.16 -21.29 3.62
C LEU A 48 22.60 -21.42 2.16
N SER A 49 21.77 -22.03 1.31
CA SER A 49 22.09 -22.10 -0.12
C SER A 49 22.10 -20.68 -0.72
N PRO A 50 22.99 -20.39 -1.68
CA PRO A 50 23.02 -19.10 -2.37
C PRO A 50 21.65 -18.69 -2.95
N GLU A 51 20.89 -19.68 -3.44
CA GLU A 51 19.54 -19.48 -3.97
C GLU A 51 18.52 -18.96 -2.93
N MET A 52 18.63 -19.36 -1.67
CA MET A 52 17.76 -18.86 -0.60
C MET A 52 18.11 -17.42 -0.20
N MET A 53 19.40 -17.06 -0.25
CA MET A 53 19.88 -15.71 0.01
C MET A 53 19.38 -14.74 -1.08
N ASP A 54 19.45 -15.17 -2.33
CA ASP A 54 19.01 -14.39 -3.49
C ASP A 54 17.48 -14.16 -3.47
N LYS A 55 16.70 -15.22 -3.22
CA LYS A 55 15.24 -15.09 -3.03
C LYS A 55 14.88 -14.15 -1.89
N MET A 56 15.69 -14.07 -0.82
CA MET A 56 15.46 -13.15 0.29
C MET A 56 15.74 -11.70 -0.11
N SER A 57 16.80 -11.45 -0.89
CA SER A 57 17.11 -10.13 -1.45
C SER A 57 15.93 -9.60 -2.28
N LEU A 58 15.35 -10.46 -3.11
CA LEU A 58 14.21 -10.13 -3.97
C LEU A 58 12.90 -9.85 -3.22
N LEU A 59 12.69 -10.42 -2.03
CA LEU A 59 11.50 -10.13 -1.20
C LEU A 59 11.47 -8.69 -0.69
N THR A 60 12.64 -8.05 -0.61
CA THR A 60 12.82 -6.66 -0.20
C THR A 60 13.06 -5.70 -1.36
N ASP A 61 13.00 -6.16 -2.61
CA ASP A 61 13.24 -5.32 -3.79
C ASP A 61 12.30 -4.11 -3.80
N PRO A 62 12.81 -2.91 -3.48
CA PRO A 62 11.98 -1.72 -3.35
C PRO A 62 11.42 -1.30 -4.71
N VAL A 63 12.15 -1.57 -5.81
CA VAL A 63 11.77 -1.17 -7.17
C VAL A 63 10.49 -1.91 -7.58
N ARG A 64 10.45 -3.24 -7.46
CA ARG A 64 9.24 -4.03 -7.77
C ARG A 64 8.07 -3.66 -6.87
N ALA A 65 8.33 -3.38 -5.59
CA ALA A 65 7.30 -2.98 -4.65
C ALA A 65 6.68 -1.61 -5.02
N ASP A 66 7.50 -0.68 -5.51
CA ASP A 66 7.08 0.68 -5.86
C ASP A 66 6.18 0.69 -7.09
N LEU A 67 6.47 -0.07 -8.15
CA LEU A 67 5.55 -0.18 -9.30
C LEU A 67 4.16 -0.67 -8.88
N ARG A 68 4.11 -1.76 -8.11
CA ARG A 68 2.85 -2.33 -7.64
C ARG A 68 2.06 -1.33 -6.79
N ARG A 69 2.73 -0.65 -5.86
CA ARG A 69 2.10 0.39 -5.02
C ARG A 69 1.58 1.53 -5.87
N GLY A 70 2.38 2.01 -6.81
CA GLY A 70 2.03 3.11 -7.69
C GLY A 70 0.78 2.84 -8.52
N VAL A 71 0.71 1.66 -9.14
CA VAL A 71 -0.48 1.22 -9.89
C VAL A 71 -1.71 1.10 -8.99
N LEU A 72 -1.57 0.55 -7.78
CA LEU A 72 -2.67 0.39 -6.84
C LEU A 72 -3.23 1.75 -6.40
N PHE A 73 -2.36 2.71 -6.11
CA PHE A 73 -2.74 4.06 -5.71
C PHE A 73 -3.41 4.83 -6.85
N LEU A 74 -2.92 4.71 -8.09
CA LEU A 74 -3.63 5.27 -9.25
C LEU A 74 -5.03 4.67 -9.40
N ALA A 75 -5.17 3.35 -9.24
CA ALA A 75 -6.47 2.68 -9.32
C ALA A 75 -7.45 3.18 -8.23
N PHE A 76 -6.97 3.37 -7.00
CA PHE A 76 -7.80 3.96 -5.93
C PHE A 76 -8.20 5.40 -6.22
N GLY A 77 -7.28 6.22 -6.75
CA GLY A 77 -7.60 7.58 -7.17
C GLY A 77 -8.63 7.64 -8.28
N ALA A 78 -8.50 6.80 -9.30
CA ALA A 78 -9.50 6.67 -10.36
C ALA A 78 -10.85 6.22 -9.80
N ALA A 79 -10.87 5.25 -8.87
CA ALA A 79 -12.10 4.81 -8.22
C ALA A 79 -12.78 5.94 -7.43
N PHE A 80 -12.01 6.74 -6.67
CA PHE A 80 -12.57 7.91 -5.98
C PHE A 80 -13.07 9.00 -6.93
N ALA A 81 -12.41 9.20 -8.07
CA ALA A 81 -12.87 10.15 -9.08
C ALA A 81 -14.19 9.71 -9.73
N VAL A 82 -14.33 8.41 -10.03
CA VAL A 82 -15.59 7.83 -10.51
C VAL A 82 -16.68 7.97 -9.44
N LEU A 83 -16.37 7.65 -8.18
CA LEU A 83 -17.31 7.83 -7.07
C LEU A 83 -17.76 9.29 -6.92
N ALA A 84 -16.83 10.24 -7.05
CA ALA A 84 -17.15 11.67 -7.04
C ALA A 84 -18.13 12.04 -8.16
N GLY A 85 -17.97 11.49 -9.36
CA GLY A 85 -18.90 11.68 -10.47
C GLY A 85 -20.29 11.10 -10.20
N LEU A 86 -20.36 9.90 -9.61
CA LEU A 86 -21.62 9.24 -9.27
C LEU A 86 -22.40 9.94 -8.15
N ILE A 87 -21.71 10.47 -7.13
CA ILE A 87 -22.37 11.25 -6.07
C ILE A 87 -22.69 12.65 -6.57
N GLY A 88 -21.78 13.26 -7.33
CA GLY A 88 -21.94 14.59 -7.91
C GLY A 88 -23.10 14.73 -8.90
N SER A 89 -23.59 13.63 -9.48
CA SER A 89 -24.79 13.67 -10.33
C SER A 89 -26.09 13.85 -9.53
N GLU A 90 -26.11 13.42 -8.26
CA GLU A 90 -27.24 13.63 -7.34
C GLU A 90 -27.04 14.90 -6.50
N GLU A 91 -25.80 15.16 -6.07
CA GLU A 91 -25.41 16.28 -5.20
C GLU A 91 -24.22 17.03 -5.78
N ALA A 92 -24.50 18.02 -6.62
CA ALA A 92 -23.48 18.78 -7.38
C ALA A 92 -22.38 19.40 -6.50
N ASP A 93 -22.73 19.87 -5.31
CA ASP A 93 -21.79 20.49 -4.36
C ASP A 93 -20.76 19.49 -3.78
N ALA A 94 -21.02 18.17 -3.90
CA ALA A 94 -20.10 17.13 -3.44
C ALA A 94 -19.00 16.81 -4.46
N LEU A 95 -19.17 17.14 -5.74
CA LEU A 95 -18.26 16.74 -6.82
C LEU A 95 -16.83 17.27 -6.60
N THR A 96 -16.67 18.58 -6.45
CA THR A 96 -15.36 19.24 -6.30
C THR A 96 -14.59 18.75 -5.06
N PRO A 97 -15.16 18.72 -3.84
CA PRO A 97 -14.43 18.24 -2.67
C PRO A 97 -14.05 16.76 -2.79
N MET A 98 -14.91 15.91 -3.37
CA MET A 98 -14.60 14.49 -3.56
C MET A 98 -13.51 14.25 -4.61
N LEU A 99 -13.48 15.03 -5.70
CA LEU A 99 -12.35 15.02 -6.63
C LEU A 99 -11.05 15.47 -5.95
N GLY A 100 -11.12 16.44 -5.03
CA GLY A 100 -10.00 16.82 -4.17
C GLY A 100 -9.45 15.65 -3.36
N VAL A 101 -10.32 14.81 -2.79
CA VAL A 101 -9.92 13.58 -2.07
C VAL A 101 -9.28 12.57 -3.03
N ALA A 102 -9.79 12.43 -4.26
CA ALA A 102 -9.24 11.52 -5.26
C ALA A 102 -7.80 11.88 -5.67
N CYS A 103 -7.43 13.16 -5.63
CA CYS A 103 -6.08 13.62 -5.98
C CYS A 103 -4.98 13.00 -5.10
N PHE A 104 -5.24 12.76 -3.81
CA PHE A 104 -4.23 12.23 -2.89
C PHE A 104 -3.63 10.89 -3.36
N PRO A 105 -4.42 9.82 -3.55
CA PRO A 105 -3.89 8.56 -4.05
C PRO A 105 -3.36 8.68 -5.50
N ILE A 106 -3.87 9.57 -6.34
CA ILE A 106 -3.30 9.80 -7.69
C ILE A 106 -1.85 10.27 -7.59
N PHE A 107 -1.58 11.33 -6.82
CA PHE A 107 -0.23 11.86 -6.69
C PHE A 107 0.72 10.89 -5.99
N ILE A 108 0.25 10.14 -4.99
CA ILE A 108 1.03 9.07 -4.36
C ILE A 108 1.37 7.98 -5.39
N GLY A 109 0.41 7.62 -6.24
CA GLY A 109 0.60 6.65 -7.31
C GLY A 109 1.67 7.07 -8.31
N ILE A 110 1.58 8.32 -8.78
CA ILE A 110 2.57 8.93 -9.68
C ILE A 110 3.96 8.94 -9.03
N ALA A 111 4.06 9.30 -7.75
CA ALA A 111 5.33 9.33 -7.03
C ALA A 111 6.00 7.94 -7.00
N TYR A 112 5.25 6.88 -6.65
CA TYR A 112 5.76 5.51 -6.64
C TYR A 112 6.18 5.02 -8.03
N ILE A 113 5.42 5.34 -9.07
CA ILE A 113 5.80 5.00 -10.45
C ILE A 113 7.06 5.75 -10.87
N GLY A 114 7.19 7.03 -10.49
CA GLY A 114 8.40 7.81 -10.71
C GLY A 114 9.62 7.17 -10.03
N LEU A 115 9.52 6.82 -8.75
CA LEU A 115 10.58 6.14 -8.01
C LEU A 115 10.97 4.81 -8.67
N TRP A 116 9.98 4.02 -9.09
CA TRP A 116 10.21 2.80 -9.85
C TRP A 116 10.96 3.07 -11.16
N ALA A 117 10.51 4.07 -11.94
CA ALA A 117 11.10 4.39 -13.24
C ALA A 117 12.57 4.84 -13.11
N PHE A 118 12.94 5.54 -12.03
CA PHE A 118 14.33 5.91 -11.74
C PHE A 118 15.17 4.80 -11.11
N GLY A 119 14.53 3.85 -10.43
CA GLY A 119 15.19 2.73 -9.74
C GLY A 119 15.47 1.52 -10.64
N ARG A 120 14.63 1.28 -11.65
CA ARG A 120 14.70 0.09 -12.51
C ARG A 120 15.98 -0.04 -13.34
N ASP A 121 16.63 1.08 -13.66
CA ASP A 121 17.86 1.09 -14.47
C ASP A 121 19.13 0.91 -13.60
N LYS A 122 18.98 0.90 -12.28
CA LYS A 122 20.09 0.74 -11.31
C LYS A 122 20.17 -0.66 -10.70
N THR A 123 19.25 -1.56 -11.06
CA THR A 123 19.36 -2.97 -10.74
C THR A 123 20.36 -3.59 -11.72
N PRO A 124 21.55 -4.03 -11.28
CA PRO A 124 22.48 -4.71 -12.18
C PRO A 124 21.76 -5.91 -12.78
N ALA A 125 21.74 -5.97 -14.11
CA ALA A 125 21.47 -7.21 -14.81
C ALA A 125 22.64 -8.15 -14.51
N GLU A 126 22.46 -9.04 -13.55
CA GLU A 126 23.22 -10.29 -13.46
C GLU A 126 22.46 -11.39 -14.19
#